data_AF-A0A2T0M3K4-F1
#
_entry.id   AF-A0A2T0M3K4-F1
#
_cell.length_a   1.000
_cell.length_b   1.000
_cell.length_c   1.000
_cell.angle_alpha   90.00
_cell.angle_beta   90.00
_cell.angle_gamma   90.00
#
_symmetry.space_group_name_H-M   'P 1'
#
loop_
_entity.id
_entity.type
_entity.pdbx_description
1 polymer ?
#
loop_
_entity_poly.entity_id
_entity_poly.type
_entity_poly.pdbx_seq_one_letter_code
_entity_poly.pdbx_strand_id
1 'polypeptide(L)'
;MSGGFHVEPDRLVEFGRHLGTLESALRDSAATVGGCVADVGIFGLIGQLFGAGASKFCAGAERQLGEYATVIAGFADDLATAAKEYEATEEDTRTSIAEYEV
;
A
#
# COMPACT_ATOMS: atom_id res chain seq x y z
N MET A 1 36.36 -0.72 6.08
CA MET A 1 35.39 -1.72 6.58
C MET A 1 34.10 -0.99 6.90
N SER A 2 33.27 -0.74 5.89
CA SER A 2 31.91 -0.23 6.12
C SER A 2 31.11 -1.44 6.62
N GLY A 3 30.57 -1.35 7.83
CA GLY A 3 29.65 -2.35 8.33
C GLY A 3 28.40 -2.27 7.45
N GLY A 4 28.35 -3.12 6.43
CA GLY A 4 27.21 -3.20 5.54
C GLY A 4 25.97 -3.49 6.38
N PHE A 5 24.95 -2.64 6.25
CA PHE A 5 23.63 -2.95 6.77
C PHE A 5 23.19 -4.25 6.10
N HIS A 6 23.22 -5.35 6.84
CA HIS A 6 22.63 -6.61 6.41
C HIS A 6 21.12 -6.45 6.61
N VAL A 7 20.44 -6.17 5.50
CA VAL A 7 18.98 -6.13 5.47
C VAL A 7 18.52 -7.54 5.15
N GLU A 8 17.91 -8.21 6.13
CA GLU A 8 17.32 -9.54 5.97
C GLU A 8 16.22 -9.48 4.89
N PRO A 9 16.36 -10.17 3.74
CA PRO A 9 15.36 -10.14 2.67
C PRO A 9 13.97 -10.58 3.15
N ASP A 10 13.93 -11.55 4.08
CA ASP A 10 12.71 -12.04 4.70
C ASP A 10 11.91 -10.94 5.41
N ARG A 11 12.59 -9.96 6.02
CA ARG A 11 11.95 -8.82 6.69
C ARG A 11 11.31 -7.86 5.70
N LEU A 12 11.92 -7.67 4.53
CA LEU A 12 11.36 -6.85 3.45
C LEU A 12 10.11 -7.52 2.88
N VAL A 13 10.12 -8.84 2.71
CA VAL A 13 8.97 -9.62 2.24
C VAL A 13 7.83 -9.61 3.26
N GLU A 14 8.13 -9.80 4.55
CA GLU A 14 7.15 -9.73 5.63
C GLU A 14 6.48 -8.34 5.69
N PHE A 15 7.28 -7.28 5.61
CA PHE A 15 6.79 -5.91 5.60
C PHE A 15 5.95 -5.61 4.34
N GLY A 16 6.36 -6.10 3.17
CA GLY A 16 5.58 -6.01 1.93
C GLY A 16 4.20 -6.67 2.04
N ARG A 17 4.09 -7.83 2.70
CA ARG A 17 2.79 -8.49 2.97
C ARG A 17 1.89 -7.66 3.89
N HIS A 18 2.48 -7.01 4.90
CA HIS A 18 1.74 -6.09 5.77
C HIS A 18 1.19 -4.89 5.00
N LEU A 19 1.98 -4.31 4.08
CA LEU A 19 1.54 -3.23 3.20
C LEU A 19 0.39 -3.67 2.29
N GLY A 20 0.43 -4.88 1.72
CA GLY A 20 -0.67 -5.41 0.93
C GLY A 20 -1.97 -5.60 1.75
N THR A 21 -1.85 -6.00 3.02
CA THR A 21 -3.01 -6.07 3.94
C THR A 21 -3.59 -4.68 4.20
N LEU A 22 -2.72 -3.68 4.41
CA LEU A 22 -3.12 -2.30 4.62
C LEU A 22 -3.78 -1.68 3.37
N GLU A 23 -3.26 -1.98 2.18
CA GLU A 23 -3.86 -1.59 0.90
C GLU A 23 -5.29 -2.14 0.78
N SER A 24 -5.47 -3.44 1.03
CA SER A 24 -6.80 -4.07 0.97
C SER A 24 -7.77 -3.40 1.94
N ALA A 25 -7.34 -3.16 3.18
CA ALA A 25 -8.18 -2.49 4.19
C ALA A 25 -8.56 -1.06 3.79
N LEU A 26 -7.65 -0.32 3.14
CA LEU A 26 -7.93 1.02 2.62
C LEU A 26 -8.93 0.99 1.46
N ARG A 27 -8.82 0.01 0.55
CA ARG A 27 -9.78 -0.18 -0.55
C ARG A 27 -11.17 -0.54 -0.03
N ASP A 28 -11.25 -1.44 0.96
CA ASP A 28 -12.52 -1.83 1.58
C ASP A 28 -13.17 -0.64 2.31
N SER A 29 -12.36 0.17 3.00
CA SER A 29 -12.80 1.40 3.65
C SER A 29 -13.28 2.43 2.61
N ALA A 30 -12.57 2.57 1.49
CA ALA A 30 -12.96 3.46 0.39
C ALA A 30 -14.31 3.05 -0.19
N ALA A 31 -14.50 1.75 -0.48
CA ALA A 31 -15.75 1.21 -1.00
C ALA A 31 -16.92 1.39 -0.01
N THR A 32 -16.66 1.19 1.28
CA THR A 32 -17.67 1.39 2.33
C THR A 32 -18.09 2.85 2.43
N VAL A 33 -17.13 3.78 2.44
CA VAL A 33 -17.41 5.22 2.52
C VAL A 33 -18.06 5.72 1.23
N GLY A 34 -17.58 5.33 0.05
CA GLY A 34 -18.20 5.65 -1.24
C GLY A 34 -19.62 5.13 -1.37
N GLY A 35 -19.91 3.97 -0.75
CA GLY A 35 -21.25 3.38 -0.67
C GLY A 35 -22.22 4.11 0.26
N CYS A 36 -21.74 5.01 1.13
CA CYS A 36 -22.59 5.84 1.99
C CYS A 36 -23.29 6.95 1.19
N VAL A 37 -24.34 6.57 0.46
CA VAL A 37 -25.29 7.52 -0.13
C VAL A 37 -26.36 7.80 0.92
N ALA A 38 -26.41 9.03 1.43
CA ALA A 38 -27.43 9.43 2.39
C ALA A 38 -28.82 9.34 1.75
N ASP A 39 -29.76 8.62 2.39
CA ASP A 39 -31.14 8.51 1.91
C ASP A 39 -31.82 9.87 1.97
N VAL A 40 -31.97 10.44 0.79
CA VAL A 40 -32.43 11.79 0.52
C VAL A 40 -33.93 11.95 0.82
N GLY A 41 -34.67 10.84 0.91
CA GLY A 41 -36.12 10.81 1.09
C GLY A 41 -36.60 11.21 2.48
N ILE A 42 -35.74 11.11 3.51
CA ILE A 42 -36.15 11.28 4.92
C ILE A 42 -36.41 12.75 5.32
N PHE A 43 -35.85 13.76 4.63
CA PHE A 43 -35.89 15.17 5.07
C PHE A 43 -36.38 16.19 4.02
N GLY A 44 -36.99 15.73 2.92
CA GLY A 44 -37.47 16.63 1.85
C GLY A 44 -36.35 17.47 1.20
N LEU A 45 -36.63 18.72 0.81
CA LEU A 45 -35.69 19.58 0.05
C LEU A 45 -34.39 19.90 0.81
N ILE A 46 -34.44 19.96 2.15
CA ILE A 46 -33.25 20.09 3.02
C ILE A 46 -32.43 18.78 2.99
N GLY A 47 -33.11 17.63 3.01
CA GLY A 47 -32.50 16.30 2.85
C GLY A 47 -31.73 16.16 1.54
N GLN A 48 -32.18 16.81 0.46
CA GLN A 48 -31.48 16.85 -0.83
C GLN A 48 -30.14 17.57 -0.77
N LEU A 49 -30.07 18.72 -0.08
CA LEU A 49 -28.83 19.47 0.04
C LEU A 49 -27.81 18.72 0.92
N PHE A 50 -28.27 18.18 2.05
CA PHE A 50 -27.43 17.38 2.95
C PHE A 50 -27.01 16.06 2.31
N GLY A 51 -27.91 15.38 1.58
CA GLY A 51 -27.61 14.15 0.88
C GLY A 51 -26.59 14.34 -0.24
N ALA A 52 -26.72 15.43 -1.01
CA ALA A 52 -25.74 15.80 -2.03
C ALA A 52 -24.38 16.17 -1.43
N GLY A 53 -24.37 16.90 -0.30
CA GLY A 53 -23.15 17.26 0.43
C GLY A 53 -22.44 16.04 1.00
N ALA A 54 -23.17 15.16 1.70
CA ALA A 54 -22.65 13.93 2.26
C ALA A 54 -22.12 13.00 1.17
N SER A 55 -22.84 12.84 0.06
CA SER A 55 -22.40 12.01 -1.07
C SER A 55 -21.13 12.56 -1.72
N LYS A 56 -21.00 13.88 -1.89
CA LYS A 56 -19.76 14.51 -2.39
C LYS A 56 -18.59 14.32 -1.42
N PHE A 57 -18.84 14.45 -0.12
CA PHE A 57 -17.80 14.26 0.89
C PHE A 57 -17.33 12.79 0.91
N CYS A 58 -18.27 11.85 0.86
CA CYS A 58 -18.00 10.42 0.79
C CYS A 58 -17.21 10.05 -0.48
N ALA A 59 -17.61 10.58 -1.65
CA ALA A 59 -16.86 10.40 -2.89
C ALA A 59 -15.44 11.02 -2.82
N GLY A 60 -15.29 12.16 -2.12
CA GLY A 60 -13.99 12.77 -1.87
C GLY A 60 -13.09 11.89 -1.00
N ALA A 61 -13.65 11.33 0.07
CA ALA A 61 -12.94 10.43 0.98
C ALA A 61 -12.58 9.10 0.31
N GLU A 62 -13.48 8.53 -0.49
CA GLU A 62 -13.23 7.34 -1.32
C GLU A 62 -12.01 7.55 -2.23
N ARG A 63 -11.97 8.69 -2.95
CA ARG A 63 -10.84 9.02 -3.83
C ARG A 63 -9.53 9.13 -3.05
N GLN A 64 -9.56 9.78 -1.89
CA GLN A 64 -8.37 10.00 -1.08
C GLN A 64 -7.83 8.69 -0.49
N LEU A 65 -8.72 7.80 -0.05
CA LEU A 65 -8.36 6.45 0.39
C LEU A 65 -7.79 5.60 -0.76
N GLY A 66 -8.33 5.74 -1.98
CA GLY A 66 -7.79 5.10 -3.17
C GLY A 66 -6.39 5.60 -3.57
N GLU A 67 -6.13 6.91 -3.44
CA GLU A 67 -4.79 7.49 -3.63
C GLU A 67 -3.80 6.93 -2.60
N TYR A 68 -4.17 6.83 -1.33
CA TYR A 68 -3.32 6.21 -0.30
C TYR A 68 -3.03 4.74 -0.57
N ALA A 69 -4.05 3.96 -0.98
CA ALA A 69 -3.87 2.57 -1.37
C ALA A 69 -2.86 2.43 -2.53
N THR A 70 -2.92 3.34 -3.51
CA THR A 70 -2.00 3.33 -4.67
C THR A 70 -0.55 3.61 -4.24
N VAL A 71 -0.34 4.58 -3.34
CA VAL A 71 1.01 4.89 -2.81
C VAL A 71 1.56 3.71 -2.01
N ILE A 72 0.74 3.06 -1.19
CA ILE A 72 1.15 1.89 -0.40
C ILE A 72 1.50 0.70 -1.30
N ALA A 73 0.75 0.47 -2.37
CA ALA A 73 1.08 -0.55 -3.36
C ALA A 73 2.43 -0.27 -4.03
N GLY A 74 2.72 0.99 -4.38
CA GLY A 74 4.03 1.40 -4.90
C GLY A 74 5.18 1.09 -3.96
N PHE A 75 5.03 1.38 -2.66
CA PHE A 75 6.05 1.02 -1.66
C PHE A 75 6.23 -0.50 -1.53
N ALA A 76 5.16 -1.28 -1.64
CA ALA A 76 5.26 -2.74 -1.61
C ALA A 76 6.05 -3.29 -2.81
N ASP A 77 5.85 -2.73 -4.00
CA ASP A 77 6.60 -3.08 -5.20
C ASP A 77 8.09 -2.68 -5.10
N ASP A 78 8.38 -1.50 -4.56
CA ASP A 78 9.75 -1.04 -4.32
C ASP A 78 10.49 -1.96 -3.34
N LEU A 79 9.81 -2.40 -2.27
CA LEU A 79 10.37 -3.35 -1.30
C LEU A 79 10.63 -4.73 -1.91
N ALA A 80 9.72 -5.21 -2.75
CA ALA A 80 9.89 -6.47 -3.46
C ALA A 80 11.06 -6.40 -4.46
N THR A 81 11.26 -5.25 -5.09
CA THR A 81 12.41 -4.99 -5.98
C THR A 81 13.71 -4.96 -5.20
N ALA A 82 13.74 -4.21 -4.09
CA ALA A 82 14.90 -4.14 -3.21
C ALA A 82 15.30 -5.53 -2.66
N ALA A 83 14.33 -6.35 -2.24
CA ALA A 83 14.59 -7.70 -1.75
C ALA A 83 15.30 -8.58 -2.81
N LYS A 84 14.84 -8.50 -4.07
CA LYS A 84 15.48 -9.23 -5.19
C LYS A 84 16.90 -8.73 -5.48
N GLU A 85 17.12 -7.42 -5.42
CA GLU A 85 18.45 -6.84 -5.60
C GLU A 85 19.42 -7.27 -4.50
N TYR A 86 18.95 -7.34 -3.26
CA TYR A 86 19.75 -7.85 -2.15
C TYR A 86 20.11 -9.33 -2.33
N GLU A 87 19.15 -10.19 -2.67
CA GLU A 87 19.42 -11.61 -2.95
C GLU A 87 20.42 -11.79 -4.10
N ALA A 88 20.25 -11.07 -5.21
CA ALA A 88 21.15 -11.13 -6.36
C ALA A 88 22.58 -10.66 -6.02
N THR A 89 22.71 -9.61 -5.21
CA THR A 89 24.01 -9.09 -4.76
C THR A 89 24.70 -10.07 -3.82
N GLU A 90 23.94 -10.75 -2.95
CA GLU A 90 24.47 -11.74 -2.03
C GLU A 90 24.96 -13.00 -2.77
N GLU A 91 24.23 -13.44 -3.79
CA GLU A 91 24.62 -14.56 -4.66
C GLU A 91 25.87 -14.26 -5.50
N ASP A 92 25.97 -13.05 -6.07
CA ASP A 92 27.15 -12.60 -6.85
C ASP A 92 28.39 -12.48 -5.95
N THR A 93 28.22 -11.91 -4.76
CA THR A 93 29.29 -11.81 -3.75
C THR A 93 29.76 -13.20 -3.31
N ARG A 94 28.84 -14.12 -3.07
CA ARG A 94 29.17 -15.50 -2.70
C ARG A 94 29.93 -16.24 -3.80
N THR A 95 29.53 -16.04 -5.05
CA THR A 95 30.18 -16.65 -6.22
C THR A 95 31.60 -16.12 -6.39
N SER A 96 31.79 -14.79 -6.31
CA SER A 96 33.10 -14.15 -6.38
C SER A 96 34.06 -14.58 -5.27
N ILE A 97 33.56 -14.80 -4.04
CA ILE A 97 34.37 -15.31 -2.92
C ILE A 97 34.75 -16.78 -3.16
N ALA A 98 33.81 -17.61 -3.62
CA ALA A 98 34.06 -19.02 -3.89
C ALA A 98 35.08 -19.24 -5.02
N GLU A 99 35.13 -18.35 -6.01
CA GLU A 99 36.14 -18.38 -7.07
C GLU A 99 37.55 -17.99 -6.58
N TYR A 100 37.67 -17.27 -5.45
CA TYR A 100 38.95 -16.85 -4.87
C TYR A 100 39.52 -17.83 -3.84
N GLU A 101 38.73 -18.79 -3.34
CA GLU A 101 39.16 -19.84 -2.39
C GLU A 101 39.69 -21.12 -3.07
N VAL A 102 39.83 -21.13 -4.41
CA VAL A 102 40.43 -22.24 -5.19
C VAL A 102 41.87 -21.92 -5.61
#